data_AF-M2PZ07-F1
#
_entry.id   AF-M2PZ07-F1
#
_cell.length_a   1.000
_cell.length_b   1.000
_cell.length_c   1.000
_cell.angle_alpha   90.00
_cell.angle_beta   90.00
_cell.angle_gamma   90.00
#
_symmetry.space_group_name_H-M   'P 1'
#
loop_
_entity.id
_entity.type
_entity.pdbx_description
1 polymer ?
#
loop_
_entity_poly.entity_id
_entity_poly.type
_entity_poly.pdbx_seq_one_letter_code
_entity_poly.pdbx_strand_id
1 'polypeptide(L)'
;MSTTTPAPSATRGEITLQPSYFTSSLYVYPFREDLFDLILRFSECYAIHPGQPFAVFKKLWSDYGWCWLHFKVFDSRAREAFIKTTERLFLERVTGEHDSPVGRVVALFALYVFWKTQPSGSTPALHSVNYIEIPIDHYKFLLDLPDMLSEPALTPLRPYVTYILSSFLEVQAFHILPHSSLRPYDPSVLPREIFVADADPSLLDDSPIANLMTDLPKKKGRPSKREKMRKARDAVVTLNKYMDKCTPPAS
;
A
#
# COMPACT_ATOMS: atom_id res chain seq x y z
N MET A 1 -17.87 23.49 8.47
CA MET A 1 -16.62 23.50 9.26
C MET A 1 -16.62 22.24 10.12
N SER A 2 -15.87 21.21 9.73
CA SER A 2 -15.82 19.93 10.46
C SER A 2 -14.69 20.03 11.48
N THR A 3 -15.05 20.03 12.77
CA THR A 3 -14.09 20.04 13.88
C THR A 3 -13.40 18.68 13.95
N THR A 4 -12.15 18.61 13.50
CA THR A 4 -11.29 17.44 13.70
C THR A 4 -11.00 17.31 15.19
N THR A 5 -11.62 16.34 15.86
CA THR A 5 -11.19 15.93 17.20
C THR A 5 -9.72 15.50 17.12
N PRO A 6 -8.84 16.01 18.01
CA PRO A 6 -7.44 15.64 17.99
C PRO A 6 -7.33 14.13 18.23
N ALA A 7 -6.53 13.45 17.39
CA ALA A 7 -6.23 12.04 17.59
C ALA A 7 -5.64 11.85 19.00
N PRO A 8 -6.05 10.80 19.74
CA PRO A 8 -5.46 10.52 21.04
C PRO A 8 -3.95 10.38 20.86
N SER A 9 -3.19 11.18 21.61
CA SER A 9 -1.74 11.03 21.61
C SER A 9 -1.42 9.62 22.10
N ALA A 10 -0.69 8.86 21.27
CA ALA A 10 -0.33 7.47 21.57
C ALA A 10 0.18 7.39 23.01
N THR A 11 -0.51 6.61 23.83
CA THR A 11 -0.08 6.38 25.21
C THR A 11 1.23 5.60 25.18
N ARG A 12 2.13 5.90 26.13
CA ARG A 12 3.46 5.30 26.17
C ARG A 12 3.35 3.76 26.23
N GLY A 13 3.64 3.08 25.13
CA GLY A 13 3.57 1.62 25.01
C GLY A 13 2.69 1.09 23.88
N GLU A 14 1.91 1.94 23.22
CA GLU A 14 1.08 1.53 22.07
C GLU A 14 1.93 1.40 20.80
N ILE A 15 1.95 0.20 20.21
CA ILE A 15 2.68 -0.07 18.95
C ILE A 15 1.83 0.49 17.81
N THR A 16 2.15 1.71 17.36
CA THR A 16 1.52 2.31 16.17
C THR A 16 2.42 2.15 14.95
N LEU A 17 1.81 1.81 13.81
CA LEU A 17 2.51 1.81 12.53
C LEU A 17 2.95 3.25 12.22
N GLN A 18 4.24 3.43 11.96
CA GLN A 18 4.77 4.74 11.59
C GLN A 18 4.40 5.06 10.14
N PRO A 19 4.05 6.30 9.79
CA PRO A 19 3.74 6.70 8.41
C PRO A 19 4.80 6.29 7.37
N SER A 20 6.07 6.28 7.78
CA SER A 20 7.19 5.86 6.92
C SER A 20 7.14 4.38 6.52
N TYR A 21 6.40 3.53 7.24
CA TYR A 21 6.19 2.14 6.87
C TYR A 21 5.53 2.03 5.49
N PHE A 22 4.50 2.84 5.21
CA PHE A 22 3.75 2.76 3.96
C PHE A 22 4.56 3.20 2.74
N THR A 23 5.58 4.03 2.94
CA THR A 23 6.50 4.42 1.86
C THR A 23 7.74 3.50 1.79
N SER A 24 7.89 2.55 2.69
CA SER A 24 9.03 1.61 2.71
C SER A 24 8.83 0.43 1.76
N SER A 25 9.92 -0.27 1.44
CA SER A 25 9.89 -1.49 0.62
C SER A 25 9.03 -2.60 1.22
N LEU A 26 8.86 -2.63 2.55
CA LEU A 26 8.04 -3.61 3.26
C LEU A 26 6.54 -3.47 3.00
N TYR A 27 6.11 -2.31 2.49
CA TYR A 27 4.74 -2.08 2.06
C TYR A 27 4.64 -2.01 0.54
N VAL A 28 5.51 -1.20 -0.09
CA VAL A 28 5.44 -0.89 -1.52
C VAL A 28 5.64 -2.13 -2.39
N TYR A 29 6.59 -3.01 -2.09
CA TYR A 29 6.83 -4.19 -2.94
C TYR A 29 5.71 -5.23 -2.82
N PRO A 30 5.31 -5.68 -1.62
CA PRO A 30 4.18 -6.60 -1.50
C PRO A 30 2.90 -6.04 -2.14
N PHE A 31 2.64 -4.73 -1.97
CA PHE A 31 1.47 -4.11 -2.59
C PHE A 31 1.53 -4.14 -4.13
N ARG A 32 2.70 -3.88 -4.72
CA ARG A 32 2.88 -3.94 -6.18
C ARG A 32 2.73 -5.37 -6.70
N GLU A 33 3.19 -6.37 -5.94
CA GLU A 33 3.01 -7.80 -6.25
C GLU A 33 1.53 -8.18 -6.18
N ASP A 34 0.83 -7.84 -5.09
CA ASP A 34 -0.60 -8.12 -4.96
C ASP A 34 -1.43 -7.46 -6.09
N LEU A 35 -1.08 -6.22 -6.47
CA LEU A 35 -1.72 -5.53 -7.59
C LEU A 35 -1.42 -6.22 -8.94
N PHE A 36 -0.19 -6.71 -9.13
CA PHE A 36 0.17 -7.47 -10.32
C PHE A 36 -0.64 -8.76 -10.42
N ASP A 37 -0.78 -9.50 -9.31
CA ASP A 37 -1.57 -10.73 -9.25
C ASP A 37 -3.05 -10.46 -9.53
N LEU A 38 -3.60 -9.36 -9.00
CA LEU A 38 -4.97 -8.94 -9.29
C LEU A 38 -5.18 -8.67 -10.79
N ILE A 39 -4.23 -7.96 -11.42
CA ILE A 39 -4.25 -7.67 -12.87
C ILE A 39 -4.16 -8.97 -13.69
N LEU A 40 -3.25 -9.87 -13.31
CA LEU A 40 -3.06 -11.15 -13.99
C LEU A 40 -4.34 -11.98 -13.95
N ARG A 41 -4.92 -12.18 -12.75
CA ARG A 41 -6.17 -12.95 -12.59
C ARG A 41 -7.35 -12.30 -13.28
N PHE A 42 -7.44 -10.98 -13.25
CA PHE A 42 -8.47 -10.27 -14.00
C PHE A 42 -8.34 -10.53 -15.49
N SER A 43 -7.12 -10.42 -16.03
CA SER A 43 -6.85 -10.61 -17.46
C SER A 43 -7.20 -12.03 -17.92
N GLU A 44 -6.87 -13.05 -17.12
CA GLU A 44 -7.27 -14.44 -17.35
C GLU A 44 -8.80 -14.59 -17.42
N CYS A 45 -9.52 -14.03 -16.44
CA CYS A 45 -10.98 -14.12 -16.41
C CYS A 45 -11.65 -13.33 -17.54
N TYR A 46 -11.12 -12.14 -17.84
CA TYR A 46 -11.66 -11.24 -18.85
C TYR A 46 -11.52 -11.83 -20.27
N ALA A 47 -10.42 -12.54 -20.54
CA ALA A 47 -10.22 -13.22 -21.81
C ALA A 47 -11.29 -14.29 -22.11
N ILE A 48 -11.87 -14.90 -21.07
CA ILE A 48 -12.91 -15.92 -21.19
C ILE A 48 -14.32 -15.28 -21.22
N HIS A 49 -14.54 -14.25 -20.39
CA HIS A 49 -15.86 -13.65 -20.18
C HIS A 49 -15.80 -12.10 -20.15
N PRO A 50 -15.71 -11.43 -21.31
CA PRO A 50 -15.55 -9.97 -21.38
C PRO A 50 -16.82 -9.17 -21.06
N GLY A 51 -17.98 -9.82 -20.90
CA GLY A 51 -19.28 -9.15 -20.81
C GLY A 51 -19.55 -8.40 -19.49
N GLN A 52 -18.86 -8.73 -18.40
CA GLN A 52 -19.10 -8.12 -17.08
C GLN A 52 -17.78 -7.78 -16.34
N PRO A 53 -16.92 -6.93 -16.91
CA PRO A 53 -15.57 -6.70 -16.39
C PRO A 53 -15.60 -6.20 -14.95
N PHE A 54 -16.42 -5.20 -14.62
CA PHE A 54 -16.43 -4.66 -13.25
C PHE A 54 -17.00 -5.65 -12.22
N ALA A 55 -17.89 -6.56 -12.60
CA ALA A 55 -18.37 -7.61 -11.70
C ALA A 55 -17.27 -8.62 -11.39
N VAL A 56 -16.51 -9.05 -12.41
CA VAL A 56 -15.32 -9.89 -12.26
C VAL A 56 -14.29 -9.22 -11.35
N PHE A 57 -14.01 -7.94 -11.58
CA PHE A 57 -13.11 -7.16 -10.74
C PHE A 57 -13.55 -7.15 -9.27
N LYS A 58 -14.81 -6.81 -8.99
CA LYS A 58 -15.32 -6.76 -7.60
C LYS A 58 -15.25 -8.11 -6.89
N LYS A 59 -15.46 -9.21 -7.62
CA LYS A 59 -15.30 -10.56 -7.09
C LYS A 59 -13.84 -10.78 -6.69
N LEU A 60 -12.89 -10.56 -7.59
CA LEU A 60 -11.45 -10.72 -7.31
C LEU A 60 -10.99 -9.81 -6.17
N TRP A 61 -11.41 -8.55 -6.17
CA TRP A 61 -11.17 -7.58 -5.09
C TRP A 61 -11.60 -8.11 -3.71
N SER A 62 -12.77 -8.75 -3.66
CA SER A 62 -13.32 -9.32 -2.43
C SER A 62 -12.62 -10.62 -2.04
N ASP A 63 -12.33 -11.48 -3.03
CA ASP A 63 -11.62 -12.77 -2.83
C ASP A 63 -10.21 -12.54 -2.28
N TYR A 64 -9.55 -11.45 -2.69
CA TYR A 64 -8.22 -11.05 -2.19
C TYR A 64 -8.30 -10.37 -0.81
N GLY A 65 -9.51 -10.12 -0.29
CA GLY A 65 -9.74 -9.46 1.00
C GLY A 65 -9.53 -7.94 0.96
N TRP A 66 -9.40 -7.33 -0.21
CA TRP A 66 -9.15 -5.89 -0.34
C TRP A 66 -10.37 -5.04 0.02
N CYS A 67 -11.57 -5.63 0.11
CA CYS A 67 -12.73 -4.97 0.71
C CYS A 67 -12.49 -4.56 2.17
N TRP A 68 -11.53 -5.17 2.86
CA TRP A 68 -11.13 -4.85 4.23
C TRP A 68 -9.88 -3.97 4.33
N LEU A 69 -9.34 -3.51 3.20
CA LEU A 69 -8.06 -2.78 3.13
C LEU A 69 -8.11 -1.50 3.98
N HIS A 70 -9.24 -0.79 3.94
CA HIS A 70 -9.51 0.38 4.77
C HIS A 70 -9.50 0.12 6.27
N PHE A 71 -9.54 -1.12 6.76
CA PHE A 71 -9.54 -1.42 8.19
C PHE A 71 -8.16 -1.90 8.69
N LYS A 72 -7.12 -1.81 7.86
CA LYS A 72 -5.75 -2.16 8.27
C LYS A 72 -5.08 -1.08 9.13
N VAL A 73 -5.55 0.17 9.08
CA VAL A 73 -4.91 1.32 9.73
C VAL A 73 -5.95 2.24 10.34
N PHE A 74 -5.99 2.33 11.68
CA PHE A 74 -6.97 3.15 12.40
C PHE A 74 -6.42 4.50 12.89
N ASP A 75 -5.10 4.58 13.15
CA ASP A 75 -4.44 5.84 13.53
C ASP A 75 -4.49 6.88 12.40
N SER A 76 -4.89 8.12 12.69
CA SER A 76 -5.17 9.11 11.65
C SER A 76 -3.95 9.45 10.81
N ARG A 77 -2.78 9.59 11.44
CA ARG A 77 -1.54 10.00 10.77
C ARG A 77 -0.98 8.88 9.90
N ALA A 78 -0.95 7.66 10.44
CA ALA A 78 -0.58 6.47 9.69
C ALA A 78 -1.54 6.24 8.52
N ARG A 79 -2.84 6.45 8.74
CA ARG A 79 -3.90 6.25 7.76
C ARG A 79 -3.81 7.21 6.58
N GLU A 80 -3.50 8.49 6.82
CA GLU A 80 -3.29 9.45 5.72
C GLU A 80 -2.15 8.99 4.79
N ALA A 81 -1.00 8.60 5.36
CA ALA A 81 0.14 8.11 4.58
C ALA A 81 -0.18 6.80 3.85
N PHE A 82 -0.92 5.89 4.49
CA PHE A 82 -1.42 4.66 3.88
C PHE A 82 -2.32 4.95 2.67
N ILE A 83 -3.33 5.81 2.81
CA ILE A 83 -4.27 6.13 1.73
C ILE A 83 -3.53 6.79 0.57
N LYS A 84 -2.76 7.86 0.83
CA LYS A 84 -2.02 8.58 -0.20
C LYS A 84 -1.02 7.69 -0.94
N THR A 85 -0.30 6.82 -0.22
CA THR A 85 0.66 5.91 -0.84
C THR A 85 -0.06 4.84 -1.68
N THR A 86 -1.18 4.32 -1.20
CA THR A 86 -1.98 3.31 -1.91
C THR A 86 -2.57 3.87 -3.19
N GLU A 87 -3.18 5.06 -3.13
CA GLU A 87 -3.72 5.76 -4.31
C GLU A 87 -2.63 6.06 -5.34
N ARG A 88 -1.45 6.52 -4.86
CA ARG A 88 -0.29 6.73 -5.73
C ARG A 88 0.16 5.43 -6.41
N LEU A 89 0.22 4.31 -5.69
CA LEU A 89 0.62 3.02 -6.28
C LEU A 89 -0.36 2.54 -7.35
N PHE A 90 -1.66 2.80 -7.19
CA PHE A 90 -2.62 2.60 -8.28
C PHE A 90 -2.35 3.51 -9.46
N LEU A 91 -2.12 4.81 -9.23
CA LEU A 91 -1.82 5.75 -10.31
C LEU A 91 -0.53 5.42 -11.06
N GLU A 92 0.53 4.99 -10.35
CA GLU A 92 1.79 4.53 -10.98
C GLU A 92 1.53 3.41 -11.99
N ARG A 93 0.57 2.51 -11.70
CA ARG A 93 0.17 1.43 -12.59
C ARG A 93 -0.76 1.89 -13.72
N VAL A 94 -1.64 2.87 -13.46
CA VAL A 94 -2.50 3.44 -14.51
C VAL A 94 -1.66 4.15 -15.58
N THR A 95 -0.63 4.89 -15.16
CA THR A 95 0.19 5.71 -16.06
C THR A 95 1.51 5.05 -16.47
N GLY A 96 1.75 3.80 -16.06
CA GLY A 96 2.99 3.10 -16.34
C GLY A 96 3.18 2.83 -17.83
N GLU A 97 4.34 3.22 -18.39
CA GLU A 97 4.64 3.12 -19.82
C GLU A 97 4.58 1.68 -20.33
N HIS A 98 4.99 0.71 -19.50
CA HIS A 98 5.09 -0.71 -19.86
C HIS A 98 3.86 -1.55 -19.47
N ASP A 99 2.83 -0.93 -18.90
CA ASP A 99 1.63 -1.66 -18.47
C ASP A 99 0.67 -1.92 -19.64
N SER A 100 0.06 -3.10 -19.63
CA SER A 100 -0.96 -3.46 -20.61
C SER A 100 -2.21 -2.57 -20.45
N PRO A 101 -2.97 -2.30 -21.52
CA PRO A 101 -4.21 -1.53 -21.42
C PRO A 101 -5.18 -2.08 -20.38
N VAL A 102 -5.31 -3.41 -20.31
CA VAL A 102 -6.13 -4.08 -19.28
C VAL A 102 -5.61 -3.80 -17.88
N GLY A 103 -4.28 -3.88 -17.67
CA GLY A 103 -3.66 -3.57 -16.38
C GLY A 103 -3.94 -2.13 -15.92
N ARG A 104 -3.88 -1.16 -16.84
CA ARG A 104 -4.23 0.24 -16.55
C ARG A 104 -5.68 0.40 -16.13
N VAL A 105 -6.62 -0.28 -16.80
CA VAL A 105 -8.04 -0.26 -16.44
C VAL A 105 -8.29 -0.90 -15.07
N VAL A 106 -7.66 -2.04 -14.78
CA VAL A 106 -7.80 -2.71 -13.48
C VAL A 106 -7.25 -1.85 -12.34
N ALA A 107 -6.13 -1.17 -12.56
CA ALA A 107 -5.58 -0.23 -11.59
C ALA A 107 -6.52 0.98 -11.37
N LEU A 108 -7.19 1.46 -12.42
CA LEU A 108 -8.22 2.50 -12.29
C LEU A 108 -9.45 2.00 -11.53
N PHE A 109 -9.88 0.75 -11.75
CA PHE A 109 -10.96 0.13 -10.97
C PHE A 109 -10.59 0.03 -9.49
N ALA A 110 -9.34 -0.35 -9.20
CA ALA A 110 -8.80 -0.39 -7.84
C ALA A 110 -8.78 0.99 -7.19
N LEU A 111 -8.29 2.02 -7.89
CA LEU A 111 -8.32 3.40 -7.41
C LEU A 111 -9.75 3.86 -7.12
N TYR A 112 -10.69 3.61 -8.03
CA TYR A 112 -12.09 3.99 -7.88
C TYR A 112 -12.74 3.32 -6.68
N VAL A 113 -12.63 1.99 -6.58
CA VAL A 113 -13.23 1.24 -5.47
C VAL A 113 -12.59 1.64 -4.15
N PHE A 114 -11.27 1.76 -4.09
CA PHE A 114 -10.58 2.20 -2.88
C PHE A 114 -11.04 3.59 -2.45
N TRP A 115 -11.08 4.57 -3.36
CA TRP A 115 -11.50 5.93 -3.03
C TRP A 115 -12.99 6.02 -2.61
N LYS A 116 -13.89 5.38 -3.36
CA LYS A 116 -15.35 5.40 -3.07
C LYS A 116 -15.75 4.66 -1.81
N THR A 117 -14.94 3.70 -1.36
CA THR A 117 -15.25 2.87 -0.17
C THR A 117 -14.55 3.34 1.10
N GLN A 118 -13.93 4.53 1.08
CA GLN A 118 -13.41 5.14 2.29
C GLN A 118 -14.54 5.29 3.33
N PRO A 119 -14.32 4.89 4.61
CA PRO A 119 -15.35 4.99 5.64
C PRO A 119 -15.71 6.45 5.94
N SER A 120 -16.96 6.85 5.73
CA SER A 120 -17.44 8.24 5.93
C SER A 120 -18.45 8.40 7.09
N GLY A 121 -18.73 7.34 7.84
CA GLY A 121 -19.75 7.34 8.90
C GLY A 121 -19.46 6.41 10.09
N SER A 122 -18.20 6.06 10.34
CA SER A 122 -17.84 5.20 11.47
C SER A 122 -17.88 5.98 12.80
N THR A 123 -18.14 5.29 13.90
CA THR A 123 -17.98 5.82 15.27
C THR A 123 -17.05 4.88 16.05
N PRO A 124 -15.81 5.31 16.41
CA PRO A 124 -15.20 6.61 16.14
C PRO A 124 -14.95 6.88 14.64
N ALA A 125 -14.92 8.16 14.25
CA ALA A 125 -14.71 8.57 12.88
C ALA A 125 -13.31 8.19 12.40
N LEU A 126 -13.25 7.46 11.28
CA LEU A 126 -12.00 7.13 10.61
C LEU A 126 -11.60 8.30 9.72
N HIS A 127 -10.31 8.62 9.69
CA HIS A 127 -9.79 9.67 8.81
C HIS A 127 -9.95 9.28 7.34
N SER A 128 -10.41 10.21 6.50
CA SER A 128 -10.53 10.01 5.05
C SER A 128 -9.80 11.11 4.31
N VAL A 129 -9.24 10.77 3.16
CA VAL A 129 -8.60 11.73 2.27
C VAL A 129 -9.62 12.15 1.21
N ASN A 130 -9.80 13.47 1.06
CA ASN A 130 -10.85 14.04 0.20
C ASN A 130 -10.41 14.20 -1.27
N TYR A 131 -9.13 14.03 -1.56
CA TYR A 131 -8.56 14.26 -2.88
C TYR A 131 -7.44 13.27 -3.19
N ILE A 132 -7.26 12.99 -4.47
CA ILE A 132 -6.23 12.14 -5.03
C ILE A 132 -5.17 13.06 -5.65
N GLU A 133 -3.94 12.98 -5.17
CA GLU A 133 -2.83 13.75 -5.72
C GLU A 133 -2.37 13.14 -7.05
N ILE A 134 -2.30 13.96 -8.11
CA ILE A 134 -1.93 13.49 -9.46
C ILE A 134 -1.17 14.57 -10.26
N PRO A 135 0.01 14.27 -10.85
CA PRO A 135 0.71 15.16 -11.77
C PRO A 135 -0.16 15.53 -12.98
N ILE A 136 -0.01 16.76 -13.47
CA ILE A 136 -0.83 17.26 -14.58
C ILE A 136 -0.76 16.41 -15.86
N ASP A 137 0.40 15.83 -16.17
CA ASP A 137 0.62 14.94 -17.31
C ASP A 137 -0.03 13.58 -17.11
N HIS A 138 0.06 13.02 -15.90
CA HIS A 138 -0.64 11.80 -15.52
C HIS A 138 -2.16 11.98 -15.55
N TYR A 139 -2.65 13.15 -15.12
CA TYR A 139 -4.06 13.51 -15.19
C TYR A 139 -4.57 13.58 -16.64
N LYS A 140 -3.82 14.23 -17.55
CA LYS A 140 -4.15 14.25 -18.98
C LYS A 140 -4.22 12.85 -19.56
N PHE A 141 -3.18 12.05 -19.31
CA PHE A 141 -3.15 10.65 -19.73
C PHE A 141 -4.36 9.87 -19.23
N LEU A 142 -4.74 10.06 -17.96
CA LEU A 142 -5.89 9.40 -17.36
C LEU A 142 -7.21 9.78 -18.06
N LEU A 143 -7.36 11.04 -18.47
CA LEU A 143 -8.53 11.51 -19.23
C LEU A 143 -8.58 10.96 -20.66
N ASP A 144 -7.43 10.70 -21.27
CA ASP A 144 -7.32 10.14 -22.62
C ASP A 144 -7.49 8.60 -22.63
N LEU A 145 -7.42 7.95 -21.46
CA LEU A 145 -7.50 6.49 -21.33
C LEU A 145 -8.70 5.83 -22.02
N PRO A 146 -9.95 6.36 -21.96
CA PRO A 146 -11.08 5.76 -22.67
C PRO A 146 -10.87 5.67 -24.18
N ASP A 147 -10.20 6.65 -24.79
CA ASP A 147 -9.98 6.70 -26.23
C ASP A 147 -8.86 5.76 -26.68
N MET A 148 -7.93 5.45 -25.77
CA MET A 148 -6.92 4.41 -25.97
C MET A 148 -7.52 2.99 -26.04
N LEU A 149 -8.75 2.77 -25.56
CA LEU A 149 -9.44 1.47 -25.56
C LEU A 149 -10.24 1.24 -26.85
N SER A 150 -9.66 1.59 -28.00
CA SER A 150 -10.29 1.48 -29.31
C SER A 150 -10.26 0.07 -29.91
N GLU A 151 -9.45 -0.83 -29.37
CA GLU A 151 -9.37 -2.21 -29.86
C GLU A 151 -10.67 -2.98 -29.56
N PRO A 152 -11.14 -3.88 -30.45
CA PRO A 152 -12.39 -4.63 -30.24
C PRO A 152 -12.41 -5.43 -28.94
N ALA A 153 -11.27 -6.00 -28.53
CA ALA A 153 -11.14 -6.76 -27.28
C ALA A 153 -11.25 -5.89 -26.03
N LEU A 154 -10.94 -4.59 -26.13
CA LEU A 154 -10.90 -3.63 -25.02
C LEU A 154 -12.13 -2.72 -24.99
N THR A 155 -12.86 -2.63 -26.10
CA THR A 155 -14.08 -1.82 -26.23
C THR A 155 -15.09 -2.03 -25.08
N PRO A 156 -15.31 -3.26 -24.57
CA PRO A 156 -16.21 -3.47 -23.43
C PRO A 156 -15.79 -2.77 -22.13
N LEU A 157 -14.50 -2.42 -21.97
CA LEU A 157 -13.98 -1.71 -20.79
C LEU A 157 -14.26 -0.20 -20.85
N ARG A 158 -14.34 0.38 -22.05
CA ARG A 158 -14.48 1.82 -22.27
C ARG A 158 -15.62 2.47 -21.47
N PRO A 159 -16.88 1.98 -21.48
CA PRO A 159 -17.96 2.62 -20.73
C PRO A 159 -17.71 2.65 -19.21
N TYR A 160 -17.01 1.65 -18.66
CA TYR A 160 -16.65 1.61 -17.25
C TYR A 160 -15.60 2.65 -16.89
N VAL A 161 -14.57 2.79 -17.74
CA VAL A 161 -13.53 3.81 -17.57
C VAL A 161 -14.17 5.20 -17.66
N THR A 162 -15.00 5.46 -18.67
CA THR A 162 -15.71 6.74 -18.82
C THR A 162 -16.53 7.06 -17.58
N TYR A 163 -17.35 6.10 -17.09
CA TYR A 163 -18.16 6.30 -15.89
C TYR A 163 -17.33 6.64 -14.64
N ILE A 164 -16.22 5.92 -14.43
CA ILE A 164 -15.31 6.15 -13.30
C ILE A 164 -14.69 7.54 -13.37
N LEU A 165 -14.21 7.96 -14.54
CA LEU A 165 -13.62 9.28 -14.72
C LEU A 165 -14.65 10.39 -14.53
N SER A 166 -15.85 10.26 -15.10
CA SER A 166 -16.95 11.19 -14.86
C SER A 166 -17.26 11.29 -13.36
N SER A 167 -17.31 10.16 -12.65
CA SER A 167 -17.56 10.12 -11.21
C SER A 167 -16.49 10.85 -10.39
N PHE A 168 -15.22 10.82 -10.82
CA PHE A 168 -14.15 11.58 -10.16
C PHE A 168 -14.20 13.08 -10.50
N LEU A 169 -14.55 13.43 -11.74
CA LEU A 169 -14.64 14.81 -12.19
C LEU A 169 -15.81 15.55 -11.53
N GLU A 170 -16.97 14.91 -11.39
CA GLU A 170 -18.17 15.48 -10.76
C GLU A 170 -17.92 15.92 -9.31
N VAL A 171 -17.09 15.17 -8.57
CA VAL A 171 -16.76 15.44 -7.17
C VAL A 171 -15.44 16.18 -6.99
N GLN A 172 -14.79 16.59 -8.08
CA GLN A 172 -13.47 17.25 -8.07
C GLN A 172 -12.44 16.46 -7.27
N ALA A 173 -12.38 15.15 -7.50
CA ALA A 173 -11.55 14.25 -6.70
C ALA A 173 -10.03 14.50 -6.82
N PHE A 174 -9.56 15.18 -7.86
CA PHE A 174 -8.12 15.31 -8.14
C PHE A 174 -7.53 16.61 -7.63
N HIS A 175 -6.43 16.50 -6.87
CA HIS A 175 -5.53 17.60 -6.57
C HIS A 175 -4.36 17.56 -7.56
N ILE A 176 -4.37 18.52 -8.49
CA ILE A 176 -3.40 18.56 -9.58
C ILE A 176 -2.04 19.06 -9.07
N LEU A 177 -1.03 18.21 -9.21
CA LEU A 177 0.36 18.50 -8.91
C LEU A 177 1.10 19.02 -10.17
N PRO A 178 2.27 19.64 -10.00
CA PRO A 178 3.17 19.95 -11.10
C PRO A 178 3.51 18.71 -11.96
N HIS A 179 4.06 18.95 -13.14
CA HIS A 179 4.45 17.89 -14.07
C HIS A 179 5.36 16.84 -13.41
N SER A 180 5.18 15.55 -13.74
CA SER A 180 5.89 14.42 -13.13
C SER A 180 7.42 14.54 -13.19
N SER A 181 7.94 15.15 -14.26
CA SER A 181 9.37 15.48 -14.42
C SER A 181 9.96 16.35 -13.30
N LEU A 182 9.14 17.12 -12.60
CA LEU A 182 9.53 17.94 -11.44
C LEU A 182 9.50 17.14 -10.11
N ARG A 183 9.15 15.86 -10.16
CA ARG A 183 9.10 14.95 -9.01
C ARG A 183 8.25 15.53 -7.86
N PRO A 184 6.97 15.84 -8.09
CA PRO A 184 6.16 16.61 -7.16
C PRO A 184 5.72 15.86 -5.89
N TYR A 185 5.87 14.53 -5.87
CA TYR A 185 5.49 13.72 -4.71
C TYR A 185 6.55 13.77 -3.60
N ASP A 186 6.08 13.58 -2.35
CA ASP A 186 6.95 13.32 -1.20
C ASP A 186 6.60 11.97 -0.56
N PRO A 187 7.50 10.96 -0.59
CA PRO A 187 8.82 10.95 -1.24
C PRO A 187 8.71 11.00 -2.77
N SER A 188 9.72 11.48 -3.48
CA SER A 188 9.64 11.53 -4.96
C SER A 188 9.61 10.15 -5.62
N VAL A 189 10.25 9.14 -5.02
CA VAL A 189 10.34 7.77 -5.54
C VAL A 189 9.90 6.77 -4.45
N LEU A 190 9.17 5.73 -4.86
CA LEU A 190 8.75 4.62 -4.01
C LEU A 190 9.45 3.31 -4.41
N PRO A 191 9.97 2.52 -3.45
CA PRO A 191 10.00 2.80 -2.00
C PRO A 191 11.03 3.87 -1.61
N ARG A 192 10.75 4.59 -0.52
CA ARG A 192 11.66 5.55 0.12
C ARG A 192 12.87 4.87 0.75
N GLU A 193 12.62 3.75 1.41
CA GLU A 193 13.61 3.00 2.19
C GLU A 193 13.53 1.53 1.79
N ILE A 194 14.69 0.92 1.54
CA ILE A 194 14.80 -0.51 1.24
C ILE A 194 15.23 -1.22 2.51
N PHE A 195 14.35 -2.10 3.01
CA PHE A 195 14.67 -2.99 4.10
C PHE A 195 15.57 -4.12 3.59
N VAL A 196 16.81 -4.14 4.06
CA VAL A 196 17.72 -5.27 3.89
C VAL A 196 17.62 -6.09 5.17
N ALA A 197 17.10 -7.31 5.07
CA ALA A 197 17.15 -8.24 6.19
C ALA A 197 18.62 -8.44 6.57
N ASP A 198 18.94 -8.36 7.87
CA ASP A 198 20.27 -8.75 8.35
C ASP A 198 20.48 -10.21 7.92
N ALA A 199 21.26 -10.42 6.86
CA ALA A 199 21.55 -11.76 6.36
C ALA A 199 22.10 -12.61 7.50
N ASP A 200 21.63 -13.85 7.59
CA ASP A 200 22.24 -14.82 8.49
C ASP A 200 23.70 -14.99 8.05
N PRO A 201 24.71 -14.70 8.90
CA PRO A 201 26.11 -14.77 8.51
C PRO A 201 26.56 -16.21 8.14
N SER A 202 25.68 -17.19 8.26
CA SER A 202 25.85 -18.56 7.76
C SER A 202 25.80 -18.66 6.22
N LEU A 203 25.31 -17.63 5.51
CA LEU A 203 25.17 -17.62 4.05
C LEU A 203 26.10 -16.61 3.34
N LEU A 204 27.02 -15.96 4.05
CA LEU A 204 27.88 -14.88 3.54
C LEU A 204 29.37 -15.26 3.43
N ASP A 205 29.71 -16.54 3.27
CA ASP A 205 31.11 -16.96 3.20
C ASP A 205 31.77 -16.77 1.82
N ASP A 206 31.04 -16.31 0.79
CA ASP A 206 31.56 -16.31 -0.59
C ASP A 206 31.26 -15.06 -1.43
N SER A 207 31.07 -13.88 -0.82
CA SER A 207 30.90 -12.64 -1.59
C SER A 207 31.96 -11.57 -1.29
N PRO A 208 32.69 -11.04 -2.30
CA PRO A 208 33.81 -10.11 -2.12
C PRO A 208 33.40 -8.70 -1.61
N ILE A 209 32.11 -8.46 -1.40
CA ILE A 209 31.57 -7.19 -0.87
C ILE A 209 31.63 -7.15 0.68
N ALA A 210 31.72 -8.32 1.34
CA ALA A 210 31.72 -8.41 2.80
C ALA A 210 32.96 -7.78 3.47
N ASN A 211 34.09 -7.71 2.76
CA ASN A 211 35.35 -7.17 3.29
C ASN A 211 35.42 -5.63 3.31
N LEU A 212 34.43 -4.92 2.75
CA LEU A 212 34.40 -3.45 2.75
C LEU A 212 33.56 -2.84 3.89
N MET A 213 32.83 -3.66 4.66
CA MET A 213 31.94 -3.17 5.74
C MET A 213 32.44 -3.45 7.16
N THR A 214 33.62 -4.04 7.34
CA THR A 214 34.18 -4.36 8.67
C THR A 214 34.75 -3.14 9.40
N ASP A 215 34.98 -2.01 8.72
CA ASP A 215 35.67 -0.84 9.28
C ASP A 215 34.78 0.40 9.52
N LEU A 216 33.48 0.22 9.75
CA LEU A 216 32.63 1.32 10.24
C LEU A 216 32.53 1.33 11.78
N PRO A 217 32.95 2.40 12.46
CA PRO A 217 32.88 2.49 13.91
C PRO A 217 31.43 2.46 14.40
N LYS A 218 31.10 1.41 15.17
CA LYS A 218 29.77 1.19 15.74
C LYS A 218 29.37 2.36 16.65
N LYS A 219 28.27 3.04 16.33
CA LYS A 219 27.68 4.12 17.15
C LYS A 219 27.40 3.63 18.58
N LYS A 220 27.98 4.32 19.57
CA LYS A 220 27.81 4.09 21.01
C LYS A 220 26.31 4.13 21.37
N GLY A 221 25.78 3.07 21.98
CA GLY A 221 24.41 3.03 22.52
C GLY A 221 23.44 2.04 21.85
N ARG A 222 23.79 1.40 20.73
CA ARG A 222 22.97 0.30 20.18
C ARG A 222 23.27 -1.00 20.94
N PRO A 223 22.26 -1.68 21.53
CA PRO A 223 22.47 -2.96 22.19
C PRO A 223 23.15 -3.95 21.25
N SER A 224 24.22 -4.56 21.72
CA SER A 224 25.00 -5.54 20.95
C SER A 224 24.14 -6.77 20.62
N LYS A 225 24.52 -7.53 19.58
CA LYS A 225 23.84 -8.79 19.20
C LYS A 225 23.76 -9.76 20.40
N ARG A 226 24.80 -9.78 21.23
CA ARG A 226 24.85 -10.55 22.49
C ARG A 226 23.80 -10.08 23.49
N GLU A 227 23.59 -8.78 23.63
CA GLU A 227 22.58 -8.22 24.53
C GLU A 227 21.16 -8.46 24.02
N LYS A 228 20.92 -8.38 22.70
CA LYS A 228 19.62 -8.73 22.10
C LYS A 228 19.29 -10.21 22.32
N MET A 229 20.24 -11.10 22.08
CA MET A 229 20.04 -12.54 22.28
C MET A 229 19.86 -12.88 23.77
N ARG A 230 20.59 -12.23 24.67
CA ARG A 230 20.38 -12.36 26.12
C ARG A 230 18.98 -11.92 26.52
N LYS A 231 18.54 -10.72 26.09
CA LYS A 231 17.17 -10.23 26.36
C LYS A 231 16.10 -11.16 25.80
N ALA A 232 16.30 -11.74 24.62
CA ALA A 232 15.35 -12.70 24.04
C ALA A 232 15.25 -13.97 24.87
N ARG A 233 16.38 -14.53 25.33
CA ARG A 233 16.40 -15.70 26.22
C ARG A 233 15.74 -15.38 27.57
N ASP A 234 16.04 -14.22 28.15
CA ASP A 234 15.45 -13.79 29.41
C ASP A 234 13.92 -13.62 29.29
N ALA A 235 13.45 -13.09 28.16
CA ALA A 235 12.01 -12.96 27.88
C ALA A 235 11.31 -14.33 27.76
N VAL A 236 11.92 -15.30 27.07
CA VAL A 236 11.39 -16.67 26.96
C VAL A 236 11.32 -17.35 28.33
N VAL A 237 12.36 -17.21 29.14
CA VAL A 237 12.37 -17.76 30.51
C VAL A 237 11.28 -17.12 31.37
N THR A 238 11.06 -15.82 31.21
CA THR A 238 10.00 -15.09 31.94
C THR A 238 8.61 -15.54 31.51
N LEU A 239 8.41 -15.77 30.21
CA LEU A 239 7.15 -16.26 29.65
C LEU A 239 6.81 -17.66 30.18
N ASN A 240 7.79 -18.58 30.18
CA ASN A 240 7.60 -19.93 30.71
C ASN A 240 7.19 -19.91 32.19
N LYS A 241 7.86 -19.09 33.02
CA LYS A 241 7.47 -18.92 34.43
C LYS A 241 6.06 -18.38 34.61
N TYR A 242 5.60 -17.51 33.70
CA TYR A 242 4.24 -16.99 33.72
C TYR A 242 3.22 -18.08 33.35
N MET A 243 3.52 -18.90 32.34
CA MET A 243 2.68 -20.04 31.95
C MET A 243 2.54 -21.06 33.09
N ASP A 244 3.63 -21.39 33.77
CA ASP A 244 3.62 -22.31 34.91
C ASP A 244 2.75 -21.79 36.07
N LYS A 245 2.71 -20.46 36.26
CA LYS A 245 1.90 -19.81 37.29
C LYS A 245 0.42 -19.67 36.91
N CYS A 246 0.11 -19.66 35.61
CA CYS A 246 -1.25 -19.52 35.08
C CYS A 246 -1.90 -20.85 34.71
N THR A 247 -1.24 -21.99 34.94
CA THR A 247 -1.85 -23.30 34.72
C THR A 247 -2.74 -23.64 35.92
N PRO A 248 -4.08 -23.76 35.74
CA PRO A 248 -4.97 -24.13 36.84
C PRO A 248 -4.70 -25.58 37.28
N PRO A 249 -4.93 -25.91 38.57
CA PRO A 249 -4.75 -27.28 39.05
C PRO A 249 -5.69 -28.23 38.29
N ALA A 250 -5.12 -29.34 37.82
CA ALA A 250 -5.89 -30.40 37.18
C ALA A 250 -6.97 -30.91 38.14
N SER A 251 -8.22 -30.94 37.65
CA SER A 251 -9.36 -31.55 38.32
C SER A 251 -9.32 -33.07 38.20
#